data_AF-A0A2S0KXI1-F1
#
_entry.id   AF-A0A2S0KXI1-F1
#
_cell.length_a   1.000
_cell.length_b   1.000
_cell.length_c   1.000
_cell.angle_alpha   90.00
_cell.angle_beta   90.00
_cell.angle_gamma   90.00
#
_symmetry.space_group_name_H-M   'P 1'
#
loop_
_entity.id
_entity.type
_entity.pdbx_description
1 polymer ?
#
loop_
_entity_poly.entity_id
_entity_poly.type
_entity_poly.pdbx_seq_one_letter_code
_entity_poly.pdbx_strand_id
1 'polypeptide(L)'
;MSIKRNLFLLTVMTAVCCGLSGCAAGECIPMAGVPYCDGEIRNGSFRSGVTLRAAGREVADAVCVDSYGSLVYDLGGMADSFSAEAGIDEEAYRDEVRLDIIVDRKLKESIRFTREAPRRRISVPLAGARQLELSVQYGPDYRAQTLCFADAYFRVRDRAAFQEHLVRCRNRADMVRELPPGPLPPLPAWKEVKVEPFVWRERPALRIGNGVLEYEIVPSFGGRLVGFRRAGGENVLEQPRHPLPADLRRGRSYYRQHTRFARSEPAWYFLPGEDLHLFGPYELRFGEEGECILTSRPSLFLLLRTEYRFRLRPGGDRLEVTTILHNLGDFSRPCGIWSVAVLPTESIDKLELPGSTRHSDAPAEAAQYWINDGNSAFLRVADIPFDRLESVERKSPGPRQTIRARLASGELLTMEVPPGGPEAEFPSHVYVARQFTELEFHSPIAELRENGKIMMREFWTLRVPDGEAKAAKTGNRP
;
A
#
# COMPACT_ATOMS: atom_id res chain seq x y z
N MET A 1 -70.31 48.70 52.88
CA MET A 1 -70.38 47.41 53.63
C MET A 1 -70.39 46.32 52.58
N SER A 2 -69.49 45.34 52.48
CA SER A 2 -68.63 44.66 53.45
C SER A 2 -67.32 44.22 52.76
N ILE A 3 -66.25 44.18 53.54
CA ILE A 3 -64.85 43.84 53.20
C ILE A 3 -64.69 42.33 52.99
N LYS A 4 -63.98 41.85 51.96
CA LYS A 4 -63.15 40.61 52.04
C LYS A 4 -61.93 40.59 51.09
N ARG A 5 -60.75 40.69 51.72
CA ARG A 5 -59.46 40.00 51.50
C ARG A 5 -58.94 39.73 50.07
N ASN A 6 -57.80 40.38 49.78
CA ASN A 6 -56.77 39.97 48.83
C ASN A 6 -55.99 38.74 49.31
N LEU A 7 -55.73 37.78 48.42
CA LEU A 7 -54.43 37.11 48.27
C LEU A 7 -54.35 36.47 46.87
N PHE A 8 -53.36 36.88 46.08
CA PHE A 8 -53.06 36.36 44.75
C PHE A 8 -52.54 34.91 44.85
N LEU A 9 -53.12 34.00 44.05
CA LEU A 9 -52.58 32.67 43.76
C LEU A 9 -52.09 32.67 42.31
N LEU A 10 -50.78 32.46 42.11
CA LEU A 10 -50.17 32.24 40.80
C LEU A 10 -50.05 30.73 40.57
N THR A 11 -50.69 30.24 39.51
CA THR A 11 -50.71 28.84 39.09
C THR A 11 -49.35 28.42 38.52
N VAL A 12 -48.71 27.40 39.11
CA VAL A 12 -47.61 26.67 38.48
C VAL A 12 -48.10 25.25 38.19
N MET A 13 -48.15 24.92 36.89
CA MET A 13 -48.39 23.58 36.37
C MET A 13 -47.19 22.68 36.68
N THR A 14 -47.36 21.71 37.57
CA THR A 14 -46.48 20.55 37.69
C THR A 14 -46.83 19.52 36.60
N ALA A 15 -46.04 19.50 35.54
CA ALA A 15 -46.00 18.37 34.62
C ALA A 15 -44.98 17.34 35.13
N VAL A 16 -45.47 16.13 35.38
CA VAL A 16 -44.68 14.94 35.71
C VAL A 16 -43.90 14.53 34.45
N CYS A 17 -42.60 14.81 34.42
CA CYS A 17 -41.69 14.21 33.45
C CYS A 17 -41.12 12.91 34.02
N CYS A 18 -41.56 11.80 33.42
CA CYS A 18 -40.89 10.50 33.52
C CYS A 18 -39.41 10.62 33.12
N GLY A 19 -38.58 9.80 33.75
CA GLY A 19 -37.14 9.96 33.82
C GLY A 19 -36.43 9.97 32.48
N LEU A 20 -35.60 11.00 32.30
CA LEU A 20 -34.43 10.94 31.42
C LEU A 20 -33.40 10.04 32.09
N SER A 21 -33.33 8.80 31.62
CA SER A 21 -32.23 7.86 31.86
C SER A 21 -30.90 8.56 31.58
N GLY A 22 -29.98 8.50 32.54
CA GLY A 22 -28.71 9.20 32.49
C GLY A 22 -27.87 8.85 31.26
N CYS A 23 -27.26 9.86 30.67
CA CYS A 23 -26.08 9.68 29.84
C CYS A 23 -25.00 9.04 30.72
N ALA A 24 -24.77 7.73 30.57
CA ALA A 24 -23.63 7.08 31.21
C ALA A 24 -22.36 7.85 30.80
N ALA A 25 -21.62 8.36 31.78
CA ALA A 25 -20.32 8.97 31.53
C ALA A 25 -19.42 7.88 30.91
N GLY A 26 -19.06 8.02 29.63
CA GLY A 26 -18.25 7.02 28.93
C GLY A 26 -16.95 6.72 29.69
N GLU A 27 -16.62 5.44 29.78
CA GLU A 27 -15.43 4.92 30.45
C GLU A 27 -14.16 5.29 29.67
N CYS A 28 -13.04 5.47 30.36
CA CYS A 28 -11.74 5.70 29.75
C CYS A 28 -10.87 4.45 29.84
N ILE A 29 -10.18 4.10 28.75
CA ILE A 29 -9.20 3.02 28.71
C ILE A 29 -7.84 3.54 28.21
N PRO A 30 -6.74 3.38 28.98
CA PRO A 30 -5.41 3.82 28.55
C PRO A 30 -4.93 3.09 27.30
N MET A 31 -4.24 3.81 26.41
CA MET A 31 -3.68 3.26 25.17
C MET A 31 -2.63 2.18 25.44
N ALA A 32 -1.83 2.33 26.48
CA ALA A 32 -0.82 1.34 26.87
C ALA A 32 -1.44 -0.02 27.27
N GLY A 33 -2.71 -0.03 27.71
CA GLY A 33 -3.44 -1.21 28.16
C GLY A 33 -4.35 -1.85 27.10
N VAL A 34 -4.37 -1.34 25.85
CA VAL A 34 -5.19 -1.91 24.78
C VAL A 34 -4.34 -2.61 23.72
N PRO A 35 -4.76 -3.78 23.24
CA PRO A 35 -4.14 -4.40 22.08
C PRO A 35 -4.52 -3.64 20.81
N TYR A 36 -3.56 -3.49 19.91
CA TYR A 36 -3.77 -3.00 18.54
C TYR A 36 -4.11 -4.17 17.62
N CYS A 37 -4.84 -3.94 16.53
CA CYS A 37 -5.23 -5.02 15.59
C CYS A 37 -4.08 -5.43 14.69
N ASP A 38 -3.26 -4.45 14.34
CA ASP A 38 -1.94 -4.65 13.81
C ASP A 38 -0.98 -3.64 14.44
N GLY A 39 0.21 -4.11 14.79
CA GLY A 39 1.28 -3.30 15.34
C GLY A 39 2.62 -3.86 14.90
N GLU A 40 2.68 -4.37 13.67
CA GLU A 40 3.96 -4.67 13.06
C GLU A 40 4.69 -3.38 12.68
N ILE A 41 5.53 -2.99 13.64
CA ILE A 41 6.68 -2.09 13.60
C ILE A 41 7.46 -2.20 12.28
N ARG A 42 7.17 -1.29 11.34
CA ARG A 42 7.90 -1.15 10.08
C ARG A 42 9.06 -0.17 10.26
N ASN A 43 10.15 -0.65 10.90
CA ASN A 43 11.48 -0.02 11.06
C ASN A 43 11.89 0.62 12.40
N GLY A 44 11.09 0.70 13.46
CA GLY A 44 11.66 1.16 14.73
C GLY A 44 10.86 0.85 16.00
N SER A 45 11.62 0.45 17.01
CA SER A 45 11.26 0.18 18.41
C SER A 45 9.95 0.81 18.89
N PHE A 46 8.85 0.06 18.79
CA PHE A 46 7.66 0.36 19.59
C PHE A 46 7.95 0.03 21.05
N ARG A 47 7.54 0.94 21.93
CA ARG A 47 7.64 0.77 23.38
C ARG A 47 6.32 1.19 23.98
N SER A 48 5.66 0.30 24.71
CA SER A 48 4.45 0.58 25.50
C SER A 48 4.77 0.41 26.98
N GLY A 49 4.10 1.18 27.84
CA GLY A 49 4.33 1.10 29.29
C GLY A 49 5.68 1.68 29.72
N VAL A 50 6.31 2.50 28.88
CA VAL A 50 7.62 3.07 29.17
C VAL A 50 7.50 4.43 29.83
N THR A 51 8.38 4.70 30.80
CA THR A 51 8.58 6.04 31.33
C THR A 51 9.46 6.81 30.36
N LEU A 52 8.97 7.92 29.84
CA LEU A 52 9.75 8.80 28.98
C LEU A 52 9.56 10.25 29.37
N ARG A 53 10.58 11.05 29.08
CA ARG A 53 10.59 12.48 29.28
C ARG A 53 10.10 13.16 28.01
N ALA A 54 8.92 13.79 28.06
CA ALA A 54 8.39 14.63 26.99
C ALA A 54 8.34 16.07 27.50
N ALA A 55 9.03 16.99 26.82
CA ALA A 55 9.10 18.42 27.19
C ALA A 55 9.44 18.66 28.69
N GLY A 56 10.41 17.91 29.22
CA GLY A 56 10.88 18.04 30.61
C GLY A 56 10.03 17.35 31.68
N ARG A 57 8.96 16.63 31.30
CA ARG A 57 8.11 15.85 32.22
C ARG A 57 8.28 14.36 31.99
N GLU A 58 8.55 13.61 33.06
CA GLU A 58 8.43 12.15 33.03
C GLU A 58 6.95 11.74 33.00
N VAL A 59 6.60 10.91 32.03
CA VAL A 59 5.26 10.35 31.88
C VAL A 59 5.37 8.83 31.98
N ALA A 60 4.65 8.25 32.94
CA ALA A 60 4.47 6.80 33.04
C ALA A 60 3.46 6.31 31.98
N ASP A 61 3.60 5.07 31.53
CA ASP A 61 2.68 4.42 30.58
C ASP A 61 2.59 5.11 29.20
N ALA A 62 3.66 5.75 28.75
CA ALA A 62 3.71 6.31 27.40
C ALA A 62 3.82 5.20 26.34
N VAL A 63 3.31 5.52 25.15
CA VAL A 63 3.48 4.70 23.96
C VAL A 63 4.33 5.43 22.95
N CYS A 64 5.39 4.80 22.46
CA CYS A 64 6.37 5.43 21.60
C CYS A 64 6.51 4.68 20.28
N VAL A 65 6.58 5.44 19.19
CA VAL A 65 6.67 4.94 17.82
C VAL A 65 7.79 5.68 17.12
N ASP A 66 8.79 4.95 16.64
CA ASP A 66 9.83 5.51 15.77
C ASP A 66 9.28 5.70 14.36
N SER A 67 9.63 6.80 13.69
CA SER A 67 9.38 6.94 12.27
C SER A 67 10.31 6.00 11.47
N TYR A 68 9.82 5.32 10.44
CA TYR A 68 8.42 5.16 10.05
C TYR A 68 7.72 4.11 10.95
N GLY A 69 6.44 4.31 11.29
CA GLY A 69 5.67 3.36 12.09
C GLY A 69 4.17 3.68 12.12
N SER A 70 3.31 2.71 12.37
CA SER A 70 1.86 2.91 12.42
C SER A 70 1.20 2.04 13.49
N LEU A 71 0.18 2.58 14.16
CA LEU A 71 -0.67 1.87 15.11
C LEU A 71 -2.10 1.83 14.57
N VAL A 72 -2.66 0.64 14.40
CA VAL A 72 -4.01 0.47 13.84
C VAL A 72 -4.93 -0.28 14.78
N TYR A 73 -6.08 0.35 15.05
CA TYR A 73 -7.14 -0.15 15.92
C TYR A 73 -8.41 -0.35 15.10
N ASP A 74 -8.91 -1.59 15.07
CA ASP A 74 -10.29 -1.89 14.69
C ASP A 74 -11.18 -1.54 15.89
N LEU A 75 -11.89 -0.44 15.77
CA LEU A 75 -12.71 0.12 16.84
C LEU A 75 -14.08 -0.54 16.93
N GLY A 76 -14.53 -1.24 15.88
CA GLY A 76 -15.86 -1.84 15.82
C GLY A 76 -17.03 -0.87 16.05
N GLY A 77 -16.83 0.45 15.94
CA GLY A 77 -17.84 1.46 16.30
C GLY A 77 -18.04 1.66 17.81
N MET A 78 -17.16 1.11 18.66
CA MET A 78 -17.31 1.07 20.12
C MET A 78 -16.64 2.25 20.85
N ALA A 79 -15.75 2.98 20.17
CA ALA A 79 -15.10 4.16 20.72
C ALA A 79 -15.85 5.44 20.36
N ASP A 80 -15.98 6.36 21.32
CA ASP A 80 -16.57 7.67 21.09
C ASP A 80 -15.50 8.73 20.78
N SER A 81 -14.30 8.60 21.36
CA SER A 81 -13.15 9.44 21.04
C SER A 81 -11.80 8.82 21.42
N PHE A 82 -10.72 9.39 20.87
CA PHE A 82 -9.34 9.16 21.28
C PHE A 82 -8.70 10.48 21.72
N SER A 83 -7.83 10.45 22.73
CA SER A 83 -7.09 11.61 23.20
C SER A 83 -5.69 11.22 23.63
N ALA A 84 -4.71 12.09 23.41
CA ALA A 84 -3.35 11.94 23.92
C ALA A 84 -2.63 13.30 23.95
N GLU A 85 -1.51 13.38 24.65
CA GLU A 85 -0.48 14.39 24.44
C GLU A 85 0.63 13.74 23.58
N ALA A 86 0.75 14.18 22.33
CA ALA A 86 1.78 13.68 21.43
C ALA A 86 2.99 14.62 21.43
N GLY A 87 4.21 14.07 21.38
CA GLY A 87 5.40 14.90 21.28
C GLY A 87 6.70 14.13 21.11
N ILE A 88 7.76 14.86 20.80
CA ILE A 88 9.12 14.36 20.68
C ILE A 88 9.89 14.66 21.97
N ASP A 89 10.85 13.79 22.29
CA ASP A 89 11.85 14.10 23.30
C ASP A 89 12.87 15.10 22.72
N GLU A 90 12.91 16.33 23.27
CA GLU A 90 13.76 17.41 22.81
C GLU A 90 15.25 17.08 22.96
N GLU A 91 15.64 16.33 24.00
CA GLU A 91 17.04 15.93 24.25
C GLU A 91 17.49 14.85 23.27
N ALA A 92 16.55 14.06 22.76
CA ALA A 92 16.78 13.01 21.76
C ALA A 92 16.37 13.43 20.33
N TYR A 93 16.14 14.73 20.08
CA TYR A 93 15.74 15.24 18.77
C TYR A 93 16.80 14.95 17.71
N ARG A 94 16.40 14.25 16.64
CA ARG A 94 17.25 13.92 15.49
C ARG A 94 16.76 14.59 14.21
N ASP A 95 15.45 14.66 14.03
CA ASP A 95 14.79 15.20 12.83
C ASP A 95 13.32 15.54 13.15
N GLU A 96 12.62 16.20 12.23
CA GLU A 96 11.17 16.37 12.34
C GLU A 96 10.45 15.01 12.17
N VAL A 97 9.25 14.94 12.73
CA VAL A 97 8.37 13.77 12.59
C VAL A 97 6.95 14.24 12.28
N ARG A 98 6.25 13.52 11.40
CA ARG A 98 4.87 13.82 11.03
C ARG A 98 3.94 12.74 11.56
N LEU A 99 2.85 13.13 12.19
CA LEU A 99 1.75 12.25 12.59
C LEU A 99 0.56 12.47 11.66
N ASP A 100 0.20 11.44 10.92
CA ASP A 100 -1.02 11.38 10.12
C ASP A 100 -2.09 10.61 10.92
N ILE A 101 -3.18 11.29 11.28
CA ILE A 101 -4.34 10.72 11.98
C ILE A 101 -5.37 10.32 10.92
N ILE A 102 -5.64 9.03 10.82
CA ILE A 102 -6.46 8.45 9.77
C ILE A 102 -7.63 7.72 10.42
N VAL A 103 -8.87 8.07 10.05
CA VAL A 103 -10.09 7.43 10.55
C VAL A 103 -10.85 6.85 9.38
N ASP A 104 -11.18 5.57 9.43
CA ASP A 104 -11.86 4.83 8.35
C ASP A 104 -11.15 5.03 7.00
N ARG A 105 -9.81 4.94 7.03
CA ARG A 105 -8.86 5.16 5.91
C ARG A 105 -8.91 6.57 5.28
N LYS A 106 -9.57 7.54 5.92
CA LYS A 106 -9.57 8.96 5.52
C LYS A 106 -8.62 9.74 6.42
N LEU A 107 -7.68 10.45 5.81
CA LEU A 107 -6.82 11.39 6.54
C LEU A 107 -7.69 12.48 7.17
N LYS A 108 -7.61 12.63 8.49
CA LYS A 108 -8.35 13.64 9.25
C LYS A 108 -7.46 14.82 9.60
N GLU A 109 -6.23 14.55 9.99
CA GLU A 109 -5.27 15.57 10.37
C GLU A 109 -3.85 15.08 10.08
N SER A 110 -2.98 16.00 9.69
CA SER A 110 -1.54 15.76 9.56
C SER A 110 -0.81 16.82 10.39
N ILE A 111 0.00 16.36 11.35
CA ILE A 111 0.63 17.18 12.37
C ILE A 111 2.14 17.02 12.25
N ARG A 112 2.87 18.12 12.09
CA ARG A 112 4.34 18.12 12.15
C ARG A 112 4.81 18.47 13.56
N PHE A 113 5.79 17.71 14.05
CA PHE A 113 6.51 17.97 15.28
C PHE A 113 7.95 18.32 14.92
N THR A 114 8.36 19.52 15.28
CA THR A 114 9.72 20.05 15.09
C THR A 114 10.29 20.41 16.45
N ARG A 115 11.55 20.86 16.49
CA ARG A 115 12.16 21.35 17.73
C ARG A 115 11.41 22.55 18.33
N GLU A 116 10.83 23.41 17.51
CA GLU A 116 10.09 24.62 17.92
C GLU A 116 8.65 24.31 18.34
N ALA A 117 8.09 23.21 17.83
CA ALA A 117 6.75 22.71 18.17
C ALA A 117 6.82 21.23 18.58
N PRO A 118 7.47 20.89 19.71
CA PRO A 118 7.81 19.52 20.05
C PRO A 118 6.64 18.73 20.61
N ARG A 119 5.51 19.37 20.95
CA ARG A 119 4.36 18.73 21.61
C ARG A 119 3.01 19.31 21.19
N ARG A 120 1.96 18.49 21.26
CA ARG A 120 0.58 18.86 20.98
C ARG A 120 -0.42 17.94 21.65
N ARG A 121 -1.49 18.50 22.23
CA ARG A 121 -2.67 17.74 22.65
C ARG A 121 -3.49 17.36 21.42
N ILE A 122 -3.81 16.08 21.28
CA ILE A 122 -4.67 15.54 20.24
C ILE A 122 -6.00 15.05 20.83
N SER A 123 -7.09 15.28 20.09
CA SER A 123 -8.44 14.80 20.43
C SER A 123 -9.20 14.49 19.15
N VAL A 124 -9.54 13.23 18.96
CA VAL A 124 -10.14 12.71 17.72
C VAL A 124 -11.55 12.19 18.04
N PRO A 125 -12.62 12.73 17.44
CA PRO A 125 -13.95 12.14 17.55
C PRO A 125 -14.01 10.82 16.78
N LEU A 126 -14.52 9.76 17.43
CA LEU A 126 -14.57 8.40 16.88
C LEU A 126 -15.98 7.78 16.91
N ALA A 127 -17.01 8.53 17.31
CA ALA A 127 -18.38 8.01 17.36
C ALA A 127 -18.78 7.37 16.02
N GLY A 128 -19.04 6.05 16.06
CA GLY A 128 -19.40 5.25 14.88
C GLY A 128 -18.23 4.85 13.96
N ALA A 129 -17.01 5.32 14.23
CA ALA A 129 -15.82 4.98 13.45
C ALA A 129 -15.44 3.51 13.65
N ARG A 130 -14.94 2.89 12.58
CA ARG A 130 -14.60 1.47 12.54
C ARG A 130 -13.11 1.23 12.67
N GLN A 131 -12.29 2.18 12.23
CA GLN A 131 -10.84 2.08 12.34
C GLN A 131 -10.20 3.43 12.69
N LEU A 132 -9.18 3.39 13.56
CA LEU A 132 -8.22 4.48 13.75
C LEU A 132 -6.81 3.98 13.39
N GLU A 133 -6.11 4.76 12.59
CA GLU A 133 -4.68 4.62 12.34
C GLU A 133 -3.93 5.89 12.80
N LEU A 134 -2.87 5.69 13.57
CA LEU A 134 -1.90 6.72 13.95
C LEU A 134 -0.58 6.42 13.21
N SER A 135 -0.36 7.13 12.10
CA SER A 135 0.78 6.89 11.20
C SER A 135 1.90 7.90 11.46
N VAL A 136 3.03 7.44 11.96
CA VAL A 136 4.24 8.23 12.28
C VAL A 136 5.23 8.14 11.13
N GLN A 137 5.45 9.26 10.45
CA GLN A 137 6.21 9.38 9.22
C GLN A 137 7.54 10.08 9.45
N TYR A 138 8.49 9.82 8.56
CA TYR A 138 9.74 10.55 8.50
C TYR A 138 9.53 12.05 8.23
N GLY A 139 10.52 12.84 8.65
CA GLY A 139 10.78 14.17 8.12
C GLY A 139 11.42 14.14 6.72
N PRO A 140 11.84 15.30 6.19
CA PRO A 140 12.33 15.48 4.84
C PRO A 140 13.65 14.74 4.59
N ASP A 141 14.45 14.54 5.65
CA ASP A 141 15.77 13.90 5.58
C ASP A 141 15.68 12.37 5.78
N TYR A 142 14.48 11.81 5.90
CA TYR A 142 14.24 10.37 6.11
C TYR A 142 14.94 9.78 7.33
N ARG A 143 15.25 10.60 8.34
CA ARG A 143 15.87 10.15 9.58
C ARG A 143 14.82 9.70 10.58
N ALA A 144 15.08 8.57 11.24
CA ALA A 144 14.20 8.04 12.27
C ALA A 144 14.14 8.97 13.50
N GLN A 145 12.93 9.31 13.92
CA GLN A 145 12.59 10.13 15.08
C GLN A 145 11.47 9.43 15.86
N THR A 146 11.61 9.36 17.17
CA THR A 146 10.57 8.80 18.05
C THR A 146 9.50 9.84 18.32
N LEU A 147 8.23 9.48 18.09
CA LEU A 147 7.06 10.20 18.59
C LEU A 147 6.46 9.45 19.78
N CYS A 148 6.22 10.18 20.87
CA CYS A 148 5.65 9.67 22.11
C CYS A 148 4.19 10.11 22.24
N PHE A 149 3.34 9.22 22.71
CA PHE A 149 1.95 9.47 23.09
C PHE A 149 1.81 9.28 24.60
N ALA A 150 1.72 10.40 25.32
CA ALA A 150 1.51 10.50 26.75
C ALA A 150 0.01 10.67 27.07
N ASP A 151 -0.41 10.25 28.26
CA ASP A 151 -1.79 10.39 28.76
C ASP A 151 -2.85 9.94 27.72
N ALA A 152 -2.50 8.91 26.94
CA ALA A 152 -3.28 8.46 25.79
C ALA A 152 -4.41 7.53 26.24
N TYR A 153 -5.64 7.79 25.80
CA TYR A 153 -6.80 6.95 26.13
C TYR A 153 -7.90 7.00 25.07
N PHE A 154 -8.69 5.93 25.01
CA PHE A 154 -9.98 5.91 24.33
C PHE A 154 -11.10 6.19 25.33
N ARG A 155 -12.10 6.96 24.91
CA ARG A 155 -13.40 7.01 25.59
C ARG A 155 -14.34 6.04 24.90
N VAL A 156 -14.93 5.13 25.68
CA VAL A 156 -15.78 4.04 25.20
C VAL A 156 -17.01 3.91 26.08
N ARG A 157 -18.05 3.23 25.58
CA ARG A 157 -19.27 3.00 26.36
C ARG A 157 -19.16 1.80 27.31
N ASP A 158 -18.41 0.78 26.89
CA ASP A 158 -18.17 -0.46 27.64
C ASP A 158 -16.71 -0.86 27.45
N ARG A 159 -15.92 -0.70 28.52
CA ARG A 159 -14.48 -1.01 28.50
C ARG A 159 -14.21 -2.49 28.28
N ALA A 160 -14.99 -3.38 28.89
CA ALA A 160 -14.76 -4.82 28.82
C ALA A 160 -15.02 -5.33 27.40
N ALA A 161 -16.14 -4.94 26.80
CA ALA A 161 -16.50 -5.31 25.44
C ALA A 161 -15.49 -4.76 24.41
N PHE A 162 -15.03 -3.52 24.59
CA PHE A 162 -14.04 -2.92 23.70
C PHE A 162 -12.69 -3.64 23.78
N GLN A 163 -12.22 -3.94 24.99
CA GLN A 163 -10.95 -4.64 25.18
C GLN A 163 -11.01 -6.07 24.61
N GLU A 164 -12.12 -6.78 24.82
CA GLU A 164 -12.35 -8.10 24.23
C GLU A 164 -12.36 -8.03 22.69
N HIS A 165 -13.01 -7.01 22.10
CA HIS A 165 -13.01 -6.78 20.66
C HIS A 165 -11.60 -6.63 20.09
N LEU A 166 -10.81 -5.74 20.69
CA LEU A 166 -9.44 -5.50 20.24
C LEU A 166 -8.56 -6.77 20.35
N VAL A 167 -8.69 -7.55 21.44
CA VAL A 167 -7.97 -8.83 21.59
C VAL A 167 -8.37 -9.81 20.48
N ARG A 168 -9.68 -9.94 20.20
CA ARG A 168 -10.17 -10.82 19.13
C ARG A 168 -9.63 -10.41 17.77
N CYS A 169 -9.64 -9.12 17.46
CA CYS A 169 -9.13 -8.61 16.19
C CYS A 169 -7.62 -8.85 16.04
N ARG A 170 -6.83 -8.60 17.10
CA ARG A 170 -5.40 -8.90 17.12
C ARG A 170 -5.11 -10.38 16.88
N ASN A 171 -5.76 -11.26 17.64
CA ASN A 171 -5.57 -12.71 17.50
C ASN A 171 -5.94 -13.20 16.10
N ARG A 172 -7.01 -12.62 15.51
CA ARG A 172 -7.40 -12.95 14.14
C ARG A 172 -6.36 -12.49 13.12
N ALA A 173 -5.78 -11.31 13.29
CA ALA A 173 -4.74 -10.79 12.40
C ALA A 173 -3.49 -11.67 12.44
N ASP A 174 -3.02 -12.02 13.64
CA ASP A 174 -1.86 -12.89 13.83
C ASP A 174 -2.11 -14.29 13.24
N MET A 175 -3.27 -14.88 13.52
CA MET A 175 -3.67 -16.17 12.94
C MET A 175 -3.66 -16.14 11.40
N VAL A 176 -4.26 -15.10 10.78
CA VAL A 176 -4.35 -14.99 9.32
C VAL A 176 -2.97 -14.89 8.66
N ARG A 177 -2.00 -14.24 9.32
CA ARG A 177 -0.61 -14.16 8.85
C ARG A 177 0.12 -15.49 8.94
N GLU A 178 -0.09 -16.23 10.03
CA GLU A 178 0.62 -17.47 10.32
C GLU A 178 0.07 -18.69 9.56
N LEU A 179 -1.16 -18.61 9.04
CA LEU A 179 -1.76 -19.72 8.29
C LEU A 179 -0.87 -20.12 7.09
N PRO A 180 -0.56 -21.41 6.90
CA PRO A 180 0.24 -21.86 5.76
C PRO A 180 -0.50 -21.67 4.42
N PRO A 181 0.21 -21.56 3.29
CA PRO A 181 -0.44 -21.53 1.97
C PRO A 181 -1.34 -22.75 1.78
N GLY A 182 -2.49 -22.56 1.13
CA GLY A 182 -3.32 -23.68 0.69
C GLY A 182 -2.61 -24.49 -0.41
N PRO A 183 -3.06 -25.73 -0.67
CA PRO A 183 -2.53 -26.53 -1.77
C PRO A 183 -2.83 -25.85 -3.12
N LEU A 184 -1.98 -26.10 -4.11
CA LEU A 184 -2.29 -25.70 -5.48
C LEU A 184 -3.50 -26.51 -5.99
N PRO A 185 -4.42 -25.88 -6.74
CA PRO A 185 -5.49 -26.62 -7.40
C PRO A 185 -4.92 -27.58 -8.46
N PRO A 186 -5.69 -28.62 -8.87
CA PRO A 186 -5.34 -29.44 -10.02
C PRO A 186 -5.08 -28.58 -11.26
N LEU A 187 -4.10 -28.98 -12.07
CA LEU A 187 -3.77 -28.27 -13.32
C LEU A 187 -4.94 -28.37 -14.30
N PRO A 188 -5.25 -27.30 -15.04
CA PRO A 188 -6.36 -27.31 -15.99
C PRO A 188 -5.98 -28.09 -17.24
N ALA A 189 -6.94 -28.82 -17.81
CA ALA A 189 -6.79 -29.51 -19.10
C ALA A 189 -7.10 -28.57 -20.28
N TRP A 190 -6.38 -27.45 -20.36
CA TRP A 190 -6.48 -26.50 -21.47
C TRP A 190 -5.84 -27.07 -22.75
N LYS A 191 -6.27 -26.57 -23.92
CA LYS A 191 -5.90 -27.16 -25.22
C LYS A 191 -4.61 -26.57 -25.79
N GLU A 192 -4.51 -25.26 -25.77
CA GLU A 192 -3.46 -24.47 -26.42
C GLU A 192 -2.56 -23.77 -25.40
N VAL A 193 -3.10 -23.40 -24.24
CA VAL A 193 -2.31 -22.83 -23.14
C VAL A 193 -1.82 -23.94 -22.22
N LYS A 194 -0.51 -24.00 -22.01
CA LYS A 194 0.13 -24.95 -21.11
C LYS A 194 0.33 -24.35 -19.73
N VAL A 195 0.18 -25.18 -18.71
CA VAL A 195 0.50 -24.86 -17.31
C VAL A 195 1.50 -25.89 -16.80
N GLU A 196 2.70 -25.45 -16.48
CA GLU A 196 3.81 -26.30 -16.06
C GLU A 196 4.24 -25.94 -14.63
N PRO A 197 4.17 -26.89 -13.68
CA PRO A 197 4.66 -26.65 -12.33
C PRO A 197 6.18 -26.61 -12.30
N PHE A 198 6.73 -25.70 -11.50
CA PHE A 198 8.15 -25.64 -11.21
C PHE A 198 8.39 -25.17 -9.77
N VAL A 199 9.65 -25.14 -9.35
CA VAL A 199 10.04 -24.64 -8.03
C VAL A 199 10.74 -23.30 -8.19
N TRP A 200 10.13 -22.24 -7.66
CA TRP A 200 10.76 -20.93 -7.53
C TRP A 200 11.26 -20.78 -6.09
N ARG A 201 12.57 -20.90 -5.86
CA ARG A 201 13.19 -20.66 -4.54
C ARG A 201 12.52 -21.44 -3.42
N GLU A 202 12.43 -22.75 -3.61
CA GLU A 202 11.80 -23.70 -2.68
C GLU A 202 10.26 -23.56 -2.58
N ARG A 203 9.65 -22.64 -3.33
CA ARG A 203 8.20 -22.45 -3.36
C ARG A 203 7.60 -23.06 -4.62
N PRO A 204 6.45 -23.76 -4.51
CA PRO A 204 5.68 -24.15 -5.68
C PRO A 204 5.28 -22.93 -6.51
N ALA A 205 5.53 -23.02 -7.81
CA ALA A 205 5.26 -21.99 -8.79
C ALA A 205 4.70 -22.62 -10.07
N LEU A 206 4.09 -21.80 -10.91
CA LEU A 206 3.54 -22.24 -12.20
C LEU A 206 4.04 -21.35 -13.32
N ARG A 207 4.44 -21.97 -14.43
CA ARG A 207 4.69 -21.31 -15.71
C ARG A 207 3.49 -21.53 -16.62
N ILE A 208 2.96 -20.45 -17.17
CA ILE A 208 1.81 -20.47 -18.07
C ILE A 208 2.26 -19.92 -19.42
N GLY A 209 2.03 -20.67 -20.49
CA GLY A 209 2.52 -20.31 -21.83
C GLY A 209 1.54 -20.68 -22.94
N ASN A 210 1.45 -19.83 -23.96
CA ASN A 210 0.59 -20.03 -25.13
C ASN A 210 1.38 -20.30 -26.43
N GLY A 211 2.68 -20.60 -26.32
CA GLY A 211 3.61 -20.79 -27.43
C GLY A 211 4.21 -19.49 -28.02
N VAL A 212 3.72 -18.32 -27.61
CA VAL A 212 4.27 -17.01 -28.01
C VAL A 212 4.92 -16.31 -26.81
N LEU A 213 4.17 -16.23 -25.71
CA LEU A 213 4.59 -15.64 -24.44
C LEU A 213 4.45 -16.66 -23.32
N GLU A 214 5.23 -16.45 -22.26
CA GLU A 214 5.15 -17.19 -21.01
C GLU A 214 5.18 -16.21 -19.83
N TYR A 215 4.42 -16.53 -18.80
CA TYR A 215 4.50 -15.87 -17.51
C TYR A 215 4.59 -16.87 -16.36
N GLU A 216 5.17 -16.44 -15.24
CA GLU A 216 5.36 -17.27 -14.06
C GLU A 216 4.73 -16.63 -12.82
N ILE A 217 4.00 -17.43 -12.05
CA ILE A 217 3.36 -16.99 -10.81
C ILE A 217 3.82 -17.80 -9.60
N VAL A 218 3.88 -17.13 -8.45
CA VAL A 218 4.14 -17.76 -7.15
C VAL A 218 3.00 -17.45 -6.20
N PRO A 219 1.97 -18.32 -6.12
CA PRO A 219 0.79 -18.07 -5.28
C PRO A 219 1.15 -17.88 -3.80
N SER A 220 2.14 -18.63 -3.31
CA SER A 220 2.58 -18.57 -1.90
C SER A 220 3.38 -17.32 -1.52
N PHE A 221 3.64 -16.43 -2.48
CA PHE A 221 4.46 -15.23 -2.28
C PHE A 221 3.78 -14.01 -2.89
N GLY A 222 2.79 -13.46 -2.18
CA GLY A 222 2.05 -12.27 -2.61
C GLY A 222 1.19 -12.45 -3.85
N GLY A 223 0.92 -13.70 -4.29
CA GLY A 223 0.25 -13.95 -5.57
C GLY A 223 1.00 -13.34 -6.75
N ARG A 224 2.33 -13.33 -6.66
CA ARG A 224 3.19 -12.46 -7.46
C ARG A 224 3.45 -13.04 -8.86
N LEU A 225 3.47 -12.15 -9.85
CA LEU A 225 4.02 -12.43 -11.18
C LEU A 225 5.54 -12.29 -11.07
N VAL A 226 6.26 -13.40 -11.16
CA VAL A 226 7.73 -13.46 -10.98
C VAL A 226 8.50 -13.63 -12.29
N GLY A 227 7.79 -13.94 -13.37
CA GLY A 227 8.42 -14.05 -14.67
C GLY A 227 7.52 -13.64 -15.81
N PHE A 228 8.15 -13.04 -16.82
CA PHE A 228 7.52 -12.71 -18.10
C PHE A 228 8.56 -12.79 -19.20
N ARG A 229 8.24 -13.49 -20.29
CA ARG A 229 9.18 -13.77 -21.38
C ARG A 229 8.45 -14.14 -22.67
N ARG A 230 9.20 -14.11 -23.77
CA ARG A 230 8.81 -14.85 -24.98
C ARG A 230 8.98 -16.34 -24.73
N ALA A 231 8.21 -17.17 -25.42
CA ALA A 231 8.36 -18.63 -25.32
C ALA A 231 9.82 -19.04 -25.62
N GLY A 232 10.45 -19.71 -24.65
CA GLY A 232 11.87 -20.11 -24.70
C GLY A 232 12.92 -18.98 -24.54
N GLY A 233 12.49 -17.74 -24.26
CA GLY A 233 13.37 -16.60 -24.03
C GLY A 233 13.79 -16.42 -22.57
N GLU A 234 14.48 -15.31 -22.28
CA GLU A 234 14.91 -14.94 -20.94
C GLU A 234 13.80 -14.26 -20.13
N ASN A 235 13.86 -14.43 -18.81
CA ASN A 235 12.92 -13.79 -17.90
C ASN A 235 13.27 -12.32 -17.68
N VAL A 236 12.45 -11.40 -18.19
CA VAL A 236 12.70 -9.96 -18.04
C VAL A 236 12.47 -9.45 -16.61
N LEU A 237 11.78 -10.22 -15.77
CA LEU A 237 11.52 -9.90 -14.37
C LEU A 237 12.49 -10.60 -13.41
N GLU A 238 13.46 -11.39 -13.90
CA GLU A 238 14.43 -12.03 -13.03
C GLU A 238 15.28 -10.96 -12.35
N GLN A 239 15.51 -11.09 -11.05
CA GLN A 239 16.21 -10.08 -10.26
C GLN A 239 17.54 -10.67 -9.77
N PRO A 240 18.61 -9.86 -9.63
CA PRO A 240 19.90 -10.37 -9.12
C PRO A 240 19.86 -10.61 -7.60
N ARG A 241 18.91 -9.99 -6.92
CA ARG A 241 18.70 -10.09 -5.47
C ARG A 241 17.26 -10.48 -5.22
N HIS A 242 17.03 -11.05 -4.03
CA HIS A 242 15.73 -11.57 -3.65
C HIS A 242 15.49 -11.31 -2.18
N PRO A 243 14.22 -11.19 -1.77
CA PRO A 243 13.93 -10.91 -0.37
C PRO A 243 14.27 -12.14 0.46
N LEU A 244 15.05 -11.94 1.53
CA LEU A 244 15.32 -12.96 2.52
C LEU A 244 14.09 -13.16 3.41
N PRO A 245 13.91 -14.33 4.04
CA PRO A 245 12.82 -14.54 5.00
C PRO A 245 12.73 -13.48 6.11
N ALA A 246 13.86 -12.88 6.49
CA ALA A 246 13.93 -11.77 7.44
C ALA A 246 13.45 -10.43 6.86
N ASP A 247 13.57 -10.23 5.54
CA ASP A 247 13.08 -9.04 4.83
C ASP A 247 11.55 -9.08 4.65
N LEU A 248 11.00 -10.29 4.55
CA LEU A 248 9.55 -10.55 4.42
C LEU A 248 8.79 -10.32 5.73
N ARG A 249 9.46 -10.52 6.86
CA ARG A 249 8.92 -10.14 8.17
C ARG A 249 9.18 -8.65 8.38
N ARG A 250 8.16 -7.89 8.75
CA ARG A 250 8.30 -6.49 9.23
C ARG A 250 8.69 -5.46 8.17
N GLY A 251 8.59 -5.78 6.87
CA GLY A 251 8.69 -4.79 5.80
C GLY A 251 10.03 -4.04 5.70
N ARG A 252 11.13 -4.62 6.20
CA ARG A 252 12.39 -3.89 6.43
C ARG A 252 13.20 -3.55 5.17
N SER A 253 12.78 -3.98 3.98
CA SER A 253 13.54 -3.72 2.75
C SER A 253 12.66 -3.23 1.61
N TYR A 254 12.80 -1.94 1.29
CA TYR A 254 12.34 -1.31 0.05
C TYR A 254 13.04 -1.94 -1.17
N TYR A 255 14.35 -2.12 -1.08
CA TYR A 255 15.26 -2.56 -2.16
C TYR A 255 15.13 -4.02 -2.61
N ARG A 256 14.16 -4.78 -2.06
CA ARG A 256 13.99 -6.21 -2.37
C ARG A 256 12.57 -6.62 -2.74
N GLN A 257 11.73 -5.66 -3.10
CA GLN A 257 10.37 -5.93 -3.58
C GLN A 257 10.41 -6.31 -5.06
N HIS A 258 10.93 -7.50 -5.33
CA HIS A 258 11.29 -7.95 -6.67
C HIS A 258 10.08 -8.42 -7.48
N THR A 259 10.02 -8.10 -8.78
CA THR A 259 8.98 -8.49 -9.77
C THR A 259 7.72 -7.63 -9.76
N ARG A 260 6.48 -8.16 -9.92
CA ARG A 260 5.27 -7.35 -10.07
C ARG A 260 4.27 -7.52 -8.92
N PHE A 261 3.84 -6.41 -8.31
CA PHE A 261 2.86 -6.36 -7.21
C PHE A 261 1.99 -5.10 -7.30
N ALA A 262 1.04 -4.94 -6.38
CA ALA A 262 0.22 -3.73 -6.29
C ALA A 262 0.03 -3.28 -4.84
N ARG A 263 -0.16 -1.98 -4.66
CA ARG A 263 -0.48 -1.30 -3.40
C ARG A 263 -1.82 -0.55 -3.53
N SER A 264 -2.46 -0.29 -2.39
CA SER A 264 -3.63 0.59 -2.35
C SER A 264 -3.21 2.03 -2.16
N GLU A 265 -3.85 2.94 -2.88
CA GLU A 265 -3.73 4.39 -2.70
C GLU A 265 -4.97 4.97 -1.99
N PRO A 266 -4.88 6.13 -1.31
CA PRO A 266 -3.66 6.90 -1.04
C PRO A 266 -2.66 6.11 -0.17
N ALA A 267 -1.39 6.14 -0.57
CA ALA A 267 -0.32 5.50 0.17
C ALA A 267 0.16 6.46 1.27
N TRP A 268 -0.44 6.37 2.45
CA TRP A 268 -0.01 7.13 3.64
C TRP A 268 1.26 6.55 4.29
N TYR A 269 2.19 5.99 3.51
CA TYR A 269 3.33 5.24 4.05
C TYR A 269 4.54 5.24 3.11
N PHE A 270 5.73 5.43 3.69
CA PHE A 270 7.00 5.43 2.96
C PHE A 270 7.61 4.02 2.80
N LEU A 271 7.34 3.09 3.72
CA LEU A 271 7.90 1.73 3.74
C LEU A 271 6.78 0.67 3.80
N PRO A 272 6.98 -0.55 3.25
CA PRO A 272 6.01 -1.27 2.45
C PRO A 272 4.63 -1.36 3.09
N GLY A 273 3.61 -1.37 2.22
CA GLY A 273 2.23 -1.64 2.58
C GLY A 273 2.01 -3.00 3.24
N GLU A 274 0.75 -3.40 3.34
CA GLU A 274 0.32 -4.65 3.97
C GLU A 274 1.16 -5.87 3.55
N ASP A 275 1.85 -6.48 4.52
CA ASP A 275 2.74 -7.63 4.34
C ASP A 275 2.00 -8.85 3.79
N LEU A 276 0.76 -9.07 4.26
CA LEU A 276 -0.11 -10.13 3.79
C LEU A 276 -0.40 -10.01 2.29
N HIS A 277 -0.62 -8.79 1.79
CA HIS A 277 -0.87 -8.55 0.38
C HIS A 277 0.40 -8.63 -0.46
N LEU A 278 1.53 -8.16 0.07
CA LEU A 278 2.79 -8.12 -0.67
C LEU A 278 3.52 -9.47 -0.72
N PHE A 279 3.41 -10.28 0.34
CA PHE A 279 4.23 -11.48 0.56
C PHE A 279 3.45 -12.69 1.07
N GLY A 280 2.27 -12.47 1.64
CA GLY A 280 1.40 -13.55 2.12
C GLY A 280 0.87 -14.45 1.00
N PRO A 281 0.34 -15.63 1.33
CA PRO A 281 -0.13 -16.57 0.33
C PRO A 281 -1.48 -16.17 -0.27
N TYR A 282 -1.63 -16.44 -1.56
CA TYR A 282 -2.85 -16.24 -2.34
C TYR A 282 -3.44 -17.59 -2.72
N GLU A 283 -4.77 -17.66 -2.71
CA GLU A 283 -5.52 -18.77 -3.29
C GLU A 283 -5.45 -18.67 -4.81
N LEU A 284 -5.01 -19.74 -5.49
CA LEU A 284 -5.04 -19.83 -6.95
C LEU A 284 -6.29 -20.55 -7.42
N ARG A 285 -6.95 -20.01 -8.43
CA ARG A 285 -7.99 -20.68 -9.24
C ARG A 285 -7.70 -20.47 -10.72
N PHE A 286 -8.12 -21.43 -11.53
CA PHE A 286 -8.09 -21.31 -12.99
C PHE A 286 -9.45 -20.87 -13.51
N GLY A 287 -9.47 -19.90 -14.41
CA GLY A 287 -10.68 -19.39 -15.06
C GLY A 287 -10.87 -20.00 -16.44
N GLU A 288 -11.23 -19.16 -17.41
CA GLU A 288 -11.21 -19.54 -18.83
C GLU A 288 -9.78 -19.91 -19.27
N GLU A 289 -9.64 -20.55 -20.43
CA GLU A 289 -8.34 -20.95 -20.96
C GLU A 289 -7.33 -19.78 -20.96
N GLY A 290 -6.22 -20.01 -20.25
CA GLY A 290 -5.12 -19.07 -20.06
C GLY A 290 -5.29 -18.06 -18.92
N GLU A 291 -6.39 -18.12 -18.16
CA GLU A 291 -6.66 -17.22 -17.02
C GLU A 291 -6.29 -17.87 -15.67
N CYS A 292 -5.36 -17.23 -14.95
CA CYS A 292 -5.07 -17.51 -13.55
C CYS A 292 -5.65 -16.40 -12.66
N ILE A 293 -6.40 -16.78 -11.63
CA ILE A 293 -7.00 -15.88 -10.65
C ILE A 293 -6.34 -16.13 -9.30
N LEU A 294 -5.75 -15.10 -8.71
CA LEU A 294 -5.05 -15.16 -7.44
C LEU A 294 -5.75 -14.24 -6.44
N THR A 295 -6.28 -14.79 -5.36
CA THR A 295 -7.01 -14.03 -4.34
C THR A 295 -6.25 -14.05 -3.02
N SER A 296 -5.91 -12.87 -2.50
CA SER A 296 -5.29 -12.74 -1.18
C SER A 296 -6.24 -13.13 -0.05
N ARG A 297 -5.66 -13.42 1.11
CA ARG A 297 -6.39 -13.38 2.38
C ARG A 297 -6.84 -11.94 2.70
N PRO A 298 -7.92 -11.77 3.47
CA PRO A 298 -8.35 -10.45 3.91
C PRO A 298 -7.30 -9.81 4.82
N SER A 299 -6.88 -8.59 4.47
CA SER A 299 -6.09 -7.75 5.38
C SER A 299 -7.00 -7.12 6.42
N LEU A 300 -6.69 -7.33 7.70
CA LEU A 300 -7.38 -6.65 8.81
C LEU A 300 -6.80 -5.27 9.12
N PHE A 301 -5.59 -4.98 8.60
CA PHE A 301 -4.98 -3.66 8.65
C PHE A 301 -5.62 -2.73 7.59
N LEU A 302 -5.59 -3.12 6.32
CA LEU A 302 -6.18 -2.31 5.23
C LEU A 302 -7.68 -2.47 5.09
N LEU A 303 -8.29 -3.50 5.67
CA LEU A 303 -9.67 -3.93 5.39
C LEU A 303 -9.92 -4.07 3.89
N LEU A 304 -8.96 -4.70 3.22
CA LEU A 304 -8.96 -4.97 1.79
C LEU A 304 -8.77 -6.45 1.51
N ARG A 305 -9.20 -6.84 0.32
CA ARG A 305 -8.72 -8.05 -0.35
C ARG A 305 -8.22 -7.68 -1.74
N THR A 306 -7.02 -8.11 -2.05
CA THR A 306 -6.43 -8.05 -3.39
C THR A 306 -6.80 -9.29 -4.19
N GLU A 307 -7.18 -9.09 -5.45
CA GLU A 307 -7.31 -10.14 -6.46
C GLU A 307 -6.49 -9.75 -7.69
N TYR A 308 -5.69 -10.69 -8.20
CA TYR A 308 -5.00 -10.57 -9.48
C TYR A 308 -5.61 -11.54 -10.48
N ARG A 309 -5.75 -11.10 -11.73
CA ARG A 309 -6.08 -11.96 -12.87
C ARG A 309 -5.02 -11.80 -13.94
N PHE A 310 -4.39 -12.90 -14.31
CA PHE A 310 -3.40 -12.96 -15.38
C PHE A 310 -3.97 -13.78 -16.51
N ARG A 311 -4.03 -13.23 -17.73
CA ARG A 311 -4.60 -13.93 -18.88
C ARG A 311 -3.71 -13.85 -20.11
N LEU A 312 -3.27 -15.02 -20.58
CA LEU A 312 -2.70 -15.20 -21.92
C LEU A 312 -3.73 -15.94 -22.78
N ARG A 313 -4.23 -15.29 -23.84
CA ARG A 313 -5.15 -15.96 -24.77
C ARG A 313 -4.39 -16.94 -25.67
N PRO A 314 -5.02 -18.03 -26.12
CA PRO A 314 -4.45 -18.88 -27.17
C PRO A 314 -3.98 -18.06 -28.38
N GLY A 315 -2.74 -18.29 -28.83
CA GLY A 315 -2.11 -17.55 -29.94
C GLY A 315 -1.89 -16.04 -29.73
N GLY A 316 -2.26 -15.49 -28.57
CA GLY A 316 -2.13 -14.07 -28.27
C GLY A 316 -0.68 -13.62 -28.06
N ASP A 317 -0.39 -12.36 -28.36
CA ASP A 317 0.94 -11.75 -28.23
C ASP A 317 1.04 -10.76 -27.06
N ARG A 318 0.06 -10.81 -26.15
CA ARG A 318 0.01 -9.94 -24.96
C ARG A 318 -0.52 -10.68 -23.73
N LEU A 319 0.02 -10.33 -22.57
CA LEU A 319 -0.50 -10.69 -21.26
C LEU A 319 -1.46 -9.60 -20.77
N GLU A 320 -2.68 -10.00 -20.42
CA GLU A 320 -3.64 -9.14 -19.70
C GLU A 320 -3.42 -9.32 -18.20
N VAL A 321 -3.15 -8.22 -17.50
CA VAL A 321 -2.92 -8.19 -16.06
C VAL A 321 -4.01 -7.32 -15.43
N THR A 322 -4.86 -7.89 -14.59
CA THR A 322 -5.90 -7.16 -13.88
C THR A 322 -5.64 -7.20 -12.38
N THR A 323 -5.60 -6.03 -11.74
CA THR A 323 -5.64 -5.89 -10.28
C THR A 323 -7.02 -5.44 -9.85
N ILE A 324 -7.55 -6.05 -8.80
CA ILE A 324 -8.81 -5.67 -8.17
C ILE A 324 -8.57 -5.53 -6.67
N LEU A 325 -9.02 -4.43 -6.08
CA LEU A 325 -9.07 -4.23 -4.64
C LEU A 325 -10.53 -4.20 -4.19
N HIS A 326 -10.88 -5.10 -3.27
CA HIS A 326 -12.21 -5.19 -2.67
C HIS A 326 -12.21 -4.55 -1.29
N ASN A 327 -13.10 -3.59 -1.06
CA ASN A 327 -13.33 -3.04 0.26
C ASN A 327 -14.06 -4.05 1.13
N LEU A 328 -13.42 -4.49 2.20
CA LEU A 328 -14.01 -5.38 3.21
C LEU A 328 -14.53 -4.61 4.43
N GLY A 329 -14.17 -3.33 4.55
CA GLY A 329 -14.67 -2.46 5.60
C GLY A 329 -16.14 -2.14 5.35
N ASP A 330 -16.89 -2.03 6.44
CA ASP A 330 -18.28 -1.58 6.47
C ASP A 330 -18.40 -0.05 6.48
N PHE A 331 -17.49 0.61 5.75
CA PHE A 331 -17.41 2.06 5.60
C PHE A 331 -16.89 2.43 4.21
N SER A 332 -17.23 3.63 3.75
CA SER A 332 -16.71 4.19 2.50
C SER A 332 -15.35 4.84 2.72
N ARG A 333 -14.46 4.70 1.74
CA ARG A 333 -13.06 5.15 1.83
C ARG A 333 -12.47 5.56 0.47
N PRO A 334 -11.48 6.45 0.43
CA PRO A 334 -10.68 6.64 -0.77
C PRO A 334 -9.88 5.36 -1.07
N CYS A 335 -9.88 4.93 -2.32
CA CYS A 335 -9.08 3.78 -2.77
C CYS A 335 -8.65 3.96 -4.23
N GLY A 336 -7.35 3.80 -4.49
CA GLY A 336 -6.72 3.67 -5.80
C GLY A 336 -5.84 2.43 -5.87
N ILE A 337 -5.30 2.12 -7.06
CA ILE A 337 -4.36 1.02 -7.30
C ILE A 337 -3.05 1.62 -7.80
N TRP A 338 -1.98 1.37 -7.06
CA TRP A 338 -0.61 1.59 -7.49
C TRP A 338 -0.02 0.24 -7.91
N SER A 339 0.14 0.02 -9.21
CA SER A 339 0.76 -1.19 -9.77
C SER A 339 2.24 -0.94 -10.03
N VAL A 340 3.08 -1.89 -9.64
CA VAL A 340 4.54 -1.78 -9.74
C VAL A 340 5.07 -3.04 -10.40
N ALA A 341 5.84 -2.88 -11.47
CA ALA A 341 6.65 -3.92 -12.08
C ALA A 341 8.13 -3.56 -11.96
N VAL A 342 8.94 -4.48 -11.42
CA VAL A 342 10.35 -4.23 -11.14
C VAL A 342 11.23 -5.05 -12.07
N LEU A 343 12.15 -4.38 -12.76
CA LEU A 343 13.16 -4.94 -13.65
C LEU A 343 14.57 -4.66 -13.11
N PRO A 344 15.59 -5.48 -13.39
CA PRO A 344 16.96 -5.12 -13.13
C PRO A 344 17.34 -3.88 -13.93
N THR A 345 17.98 -2.91 -13.31
CA THR A 345 18.41 -1.70 -14.03
C THR A 345 19.36 -2.04 -15.17
N GLU A 346 20.27 -2.98 -14.94
CA GLU A 346 21.26 -3.43 -15.92
C GLU A 346 20.63 -4.12 -17.15
N SER A 347 19.39 -4.62 -17.05
CA SER A 347 18.72 -5.25 -18.19
C SER A 347 18.06 -4.23 -19.12
N ILE A 348 18.08 -2.94 -18.80
CA ILE A 348 17.39 -1.88 -19.55
C ILE A 348 18.43 -0.99 -20.23
N ASP A 349 18.31 -0.84 -21.55
CA ASP A 349 19.09 0.14 -22.33
C ASP A 349 18.41 1.51 -22.27
N LYS A 350 17.11 1.55 -22.61
CA LYS A 350 16.37 2.80 -22.78
C LYS A 350 14.93 2.68 -22.28
N LEU A 351 14.46 3.72 -21.60
CA LEU A 351 13.07 3.92 -21.19
C LEU A 351 12.41 5.00 -22.04
N GLU A 352 11.12 4.80 -22.31
CA GLU A 352 10.26 5.75 -23.02
C GLU A 352 8.92 5.84 -22.29
N LEU A 353 8.51 7.07 -22.00
CA LEU A 353 7.20 7.43 -21.46
C LEU A 353 6.52 8.47 -22.36
N PRO A 354 5.19 8.64 -22.23
CA PRO A 354 4.52 9.84 -22.69
C PRO A 354 5.22 11.10 -22.20
N GLY A 355 5.43 12.03 -23.13
CA GLY A 355 5.93 13.36 -22.83
C GLY A 355 4.98 14.08 -21.87
N SER A 356 5.55 14.88 -20.99
CA SER A 356 4.78 15.75 -20.12
C SER A 356 5.44 17.11 -20.05
N THR A 357 4.62 18.16 -20.07
CA THR A 357 5.06 19.55 -19.85
C THR A 357 5.15 19.89 -18.37
N ARG A 358 4.67 19.00 -17.49
CA ARG A 358 4.76 19.15 -16.04
C ARG A 358 5.78 18.16 -15.50
N HIS A 359 6.90 18.68 -15.02
CA HIS A 359 7.81 17.92 -14.17
C HIS A 359 7.27 18.00 -12.75
N SER A 360 6.39 17.06 -12.37
CA SER A 360 6.01 16.92 -10.97
C SER A 360 7.06 16.05 -10.27
N ASP A 361 7.70 16.64 -9.26
CA ASP A 361 8.38 15.98 -8.14
C ASP A 361 9.81 15.44 -8.30
N ALA A 362 10.41 15.42 -9.49
CA ALA A 362 11.83 15.06 -9.61
C ALA A 362 12.75 16.25 -9.24
N PRO A 363 13.80 16.06 -8.41
CA PRO A 363 14.83 17.07 -8.22
C PRO A 363 15.40 17.52 -9.56
N ALA A 364 15.68 18.83 -9.72
CA ALA A 364 16.13 19.40 -11.00
C ALA A 364 17.36 18.66 -11.57
N GLU A 365 18.26 18.19 -10.70
CA GLU A 365 19.44 17.41 -11.08
C GLU A 365 19.09 16.03 -11.66
N ALA A 366 18.06 15.35 -11.16
CA ALA A 366 17.58 14.08 -11.71
C ALA A 366 16.74 14.27 -12.99
N ALA A 367 15.99 15.39 -13.07
CA ALA A 367 15.12 15.68 -14.20
C ALA A 367 15.89 15.86 -15.52
N GLN A 368 17.14 16.33 -15.48
CA GLN A 368 17.95 16.63 -16.67
C GLN A 368 18.30 15.39 -17.53
N TYR A 369 18.25 14.18 -16.94
CA TYR A 369 18.54 12.93 -17.68
C TYR A 369 17.38 12.49 -18.56
N TRP A 370 16.19 13.08 -18.38
CA TRP A 370 15.06 12.85 -19.25
C TRP A 370 15.10 13.79 -20.45
N ILE A 371 15.22 13.21 -21.64
CA ILE A 371 15.17 13.93 -22.91
C ILE A 371 13.72 13.96 -23.39
N ASN A 372 13.09 15.14 -23.35
CA ASN A 372 11.77 15.34 -23.94
C ASN A 372 11.91 15.55 -25.47
N ASP A 373 11.15 14.80 -26.25
CA ASP A 373 11.08 14.94 -27.71
C ASP A 373 9.62 14.77 -28.17
N GLY A 374 9.02 15.90 -28.54
CA GLY A 374 7.60 16.00 -28.89
C GLY A 374 6.69 15.47 -27.77
N ASN A 375 5.93 14.42 -28.09
CA ASN A 375 4.98 13.78 -27.18
C ASN A 375 5.57 12.60 -26.40
N SER A 376 6.89 12.47 -26.36
CA SER A 376 7.60 11.39 -25.68
C SER A 376 8.71 11.94 -24.78
N ALA A 377 9.06 11.17 -23.76
CA ALA A 377 10.20 11.41 -22.90
C ALA A 377 11.05 10.14 -22.84
N PHE A 378 12.37 10.32 -22.90
CA PHE A 378 13.33 9.24 -23.01
C PHE A 378 14.39 9.32 -21.93
N LEU A 379 14.83 8.16 -21.45
CA LEU A 379 15.95 8.03 -20.54
C LEU A 379 16.84 6.88 -21.03
N ARG A 380 18.14 7.14 -21.20
CA ARG A 380 19.14 6.09 -21.40
C ARG A 380 19.72 5.74 -20.04
N VAL A 381 19.66 4.46 -19.67
CA VAL A 381 20.08 4.03 -18.33
C VAL A 381 21.59 4.17 -18.15
N ALA A 382 22.37 3.96 -19.21
CA ALA A 382 23.82 4.12 -19.21
C ALA A 382 24.30 5.56 -18.92
N ASP A 383 23.44 6.56 -19.12
CA ASP A 383 23.79 7.97 -18.92
C ASP A 383 23.62 8.44 -17.46
N ILE A 384 23.09 7.58 -16.58
CA ILE A 384 22.82 7.92 -15.18
C ILE A 384 24.10 7.77 -14.34
N PRO A 385 24.59 8.84 -13.69
CA PRO A 385 25.75 8.78 -12.81
C PRO A 385 25.35 8.28 -11.42
N PHE A 386 25.18 6.96 -11.28
CA PHE A 386 24.87 6.31 -10.00
C PHE A 386 26.00 6.41 -8.95
N ASP A 387 27.13 7.05 -9.27
CA ASP A 387 28.16 7.46 -8.32
C ASP A 387 27.76 8.72 -7.53
N ARG A 388 26.81 9.50 -8.04
CA ARG A 388 26.35 10.78 -7.44
C ARG A 388 24.87 10.81 -7.11
N LEU A 389 24.07 10.07 -7.87
CA LEU A 389 22.62 10.00 -7.70
C LEU A 389 22.20 8.64 -7.18
N GLU A 390 21.36 8.63 -6.15
CA GLU A 390 20.74 7.40 -5.66
C GLU A 390 19.71 6.86 -6.66
N SER A 391 18.98 7.77 -7.32
CA SER A 391 17.94 7.43 -8.30
C SER A 391 17.61 8.58 -9.25
N VAL A 392 16.99 8.23 -10.38
CA VAL A 392 16.33 9.15 -11.32
C VAL A 392 14.86 8.77 -11.42
N GLU A 393 13.96 9.74 -11.23
CA GLU A 393 12.51 9.53 -11.19
C GLU A 393 11.81 10.37 -12.25
N ARG A 394 10.68 9.87 -12.78
CA ARG A 394 9.73 10.69 -13.55
C ARG A 394 8.30 10.23 -13.33
N LYS A 395 7.48 11.17 -12.88
CA LYS A 395 6.00 11.09 -12.92
C LYS A 395 5.52 11.82 -14.17
N SER A 396 4.74 11.14 -15.01
CA SER A 396 4.19 11.70 -16.25
C SER A 396 2.68 11.91 -16.12
N PRO A 397 2.21 13.14 -15.83
CA PRO A 397 0.79 13.48 -15.94
C PRO A 397 0.41 13.55 -17.43
N GLY A 398 -0.45 12.64 -17.87
CA GLY A 398 -0.94 12.58 -19.24
C GLY A 398 -1.96 11.45 -19.46
N PRO A 399 -2.90 11.59 -20.41
CA PRO A 399 -4.01 10.65 -20.59
C PRO A 399 -3.56 9.26 -21.08
N ARG A 400 -2.35 9.17 -21.64
CA ARG A 400 -1.76 7.90 -22.08
C ARG A 400 -1.00 7.28 -20.94
N GLN A 401 -1.39 6.07 -20.54
CA GLN A 401 -0.66 5.28 -19.57
C GLN A 401 0.16 4.22 -20.31
N THR A 402 1.41 4.53 -20.63
CA THR A 402 2.26 3.61 -21.40
C THR A 402 3.69 3.77 -20.94
N ILE A 403 4.37 2.64 -20.71
CA ILE A 403 5.80 2.61 -20.41
C ILE A 403 6.44 1.60 -21.35
N ARG A 404 7.53 2.01 -22.00
CA ARG A 404 8.31 1.18 -22.91
C ARG A 404 9.74 1.07 -22.38
N ALA A 405 10.20 -0.16 -22.22
CA ALA A 405 11.58 -0.47 -21.86
C ALA A 405 12.23 -1.27 -22.99
N ARG A 406 13.22 -0.67 -23.65
CA ARG A 406 14.14 -1.39 -24.53
C ARG A 406 15.16 -2.07 -23.65
N LEU A 407 15.20 -3.39 -23.73
CA LEU A 407 16.09 -4.24 -22.96
C LEU A 407 17.46 -4.32 -23.63
N ALA A 408 18.49 -4.62 -22.84
CA ALA A 408 19.84 -4.87 -23.34
C ALA A 408 19.90 -6.08 -24.29
N SER A 409 18.93 -7.00 -24.19
CA SER A 409 18.73 -8.11 -25.15
C SER A 409 18.26 -7.67 -26.54
N GLY A 410 17.90 -6.39 -26.71
CA GLY A 410 17.30 -5.84 -27.93
C GLY A 410 15.78 -5.90 -27.94
N GLU A 411 15.16 -6.68 -27.04
CA GLU A 411 13.70 -6.76 -26.92
C GLU A 411 13.08 -5.46 -26.41
N LEU A 412 11.80 -5.25 -26.73
CA LEU A 412 10.99 -4.13 -26.29
C LEU A 412 9.85 -4.66 -25.43
N LEU A 413 9.94 -4.40 -24.12
CA LEU A 413 8.83 -4.55 -23.19
C LEU A 413 7.93 -3.31 -23.31
N THR A 414 6.64 -3.50 -23.58
CA THR A 414 5.64 -2.44 -23.51
C THR A 414 4.58 -2.82 -22.50
N MET A 415 4.34 -1.94 -21.53
CA MET A 415 3.23 -2.01 -20.59
C MET A 415 2.29 -0.82 -20.87
N GLU A 416 0.99 -1.06 -20.88
CA GLU A 416 -0.01 0.01 -21.09
C GLU A 416 -1.30 -0.25 -20.31
N VAL A 417 -1.98 0.82 -19.88
CA VAL A 417 -3.37 0.77 -19.40
C VAL A 417 -4.28 1.29 -20.52
N PRO A 418 -5.30 0.53 -20.95
CA PRO A 418 -6.19 0.94 -22.02
C PRO A 418 -6.93 2.24 -21.71
N PRO A 419 -7.19 3.08 -22.73
CA PRO A 419 -7.98 4.29 -22.54
C PRO A 419 -9.44 3.94 -22.18
N GLY A 420 -10.12 4.82 -21.45
CA GLY A 420 -11.56 4.70 -21.18
C GLY A 420 -12.00 4.80 -19.72
N GLY A 421 -11.09 5.14 -18.79
CA GLY A 421 -11.41 5.41 -17.39
C GLY A 421 -11.14 6.87 -17.00
N PRO A 422 -11.52 7.27 -15.76
CA PRO A 422 -11.05 8.53 -15.19
C PRO A 422 -9.52 8.55 -15.15
N GLU A 423 -8.93 9.74 -15.21
CA GLU A 423 -7.47 9.90 -15.22
C GLU A 423 -6.93 9.99 -13.78
N ALA A 424 -5.84 9.27 -13.52
CA ALA A 424 -5.06 9.43 -12.29
C ALA A 424 -4.26 10.74 -12.34
N GLU A 425 -3.82 11.23 -11.18
CA GLU A 425 -3.00 12.46 -11.10
C GLU A 425 -1.63 12.29 -11.81
N PHE A 426 -0.96 11.16 -11.58
CA PHE A 426 0.28 10.75 -12.23
C PHE A 426 0.13 9.31 -12.73
N PRO A 427 -0.49 9.10 -13.89
CA PRO A 427 -0.88 7.78 -14.34
C PRO A 427 0.30 6.86 -14.68
N SER A 428 1.43 7.42 -15.15
CA SER A 428 2.68 6.67 -15.37
C SER A 428 3.78 7.24 -14.50
N HIS A 429 4.51 6.35 -13.84
CA HIS A 429 5.62 6.71 -12.98
C HIS A 429 6.77 5.72 -13.20
N VAL A 430 7.99 6.22 -13.29
CA VAL A 430 9.20 5.41 -13.39
C VAL A 430 10.21 5.88 -12.37
N TYR A 431 10.73 4.94 -11.58
CA TYR A 431 11.80 5.15 -10.62
C TYR A 431 12.99 4.26 -10.99
N VAL A 432 14.14 4.87 -11.27
CA VAL A 432 15.35 4.16 -11.72
C VAL A 432 16.43 4.30 -10.64
N ALA A 433 16.76 3.22 -9.96
CA ALA A 433 17.89 3.14 -9.03
C ALA A 433 19.00 2.25 -9.62
N ARG A 434 20.16 2.20 -8.96
CA ARG A 434 21.31 1.42 -9.48
C ARG A 434 21.04 -0.07 -9.68
N GLN A 435 20.21 -0.66 -8.82
CA GLN A 435 19.99 -2.13 -8.78
C GLN A 435 18.67 -2.57 -9.40
N PHE A 436 17.69 -1.68 -9.44
CA PHE A 436 16.35 -1.98 -9.92
C PHE A 436 15.69 -0.73 -10.51
N THR A 437 14.75 -0.98 -11.41
CA THR A 437 13.87 0.01 -12.01
C THR A 437 12.43 -0.39 -11.74
N GLU A 438 11.64 0.52 -11.17
CA GLU A 438 10.20 0.37 -10.99
C GLU A 438 9.48 1.03 -12.18
N LEU A 439 8.64 0.25 -12.86
CA LEU A 439 7.71 0.69 -13.89
C LEU A 439 6.31 0.68 -13.28
N GLU A 440 5.71 1.85 -13.15
CA GLU A 440 4.55 2.03 -12.28
C GLU A 440 3.36 2.67 -13.00
N PHE A 441 2.18 2.18 -12.67
CA PHE A 441 0.91 2.78 -13.07
C PHE A 441 0.05 3.07 -11.85
N HIS A 442 -0.65 4.20 -11.90
CA HIS A 442 -1.59 4.62 -10.89
C HIS A 442 -3.00 4.69 -11.47
N SER A 443 -3.96 4.13 -10.76
CA SER A 443 -5.38 4.36 -11.03
C SER A 443 -5.83 5.67 -10.39
N PRO A 444 -6.97 6.25 -10.80
CA PRO A 444 -7.62 7.28 -10.02
C PRO A 444 -7.90 6.78 -8.60
N ILE A 445 -7.84 7.69 -7.63
CA ILE A 445 -8.36 7.46 -6.29
C ILE A 445 -9.86 7.78 -6.32
N ALA A 446 -10.69 6.80 -6.04
CA ALA A 446 -12.14 6.94 -5.99
C ALA A 446 -12.68 6.62 -4.60
N GLU A 447 -13.84 7.17 -4.25
CA GLU A 447 -14.55 6.78 -3.04
C GLU A 447 -15.18 5.39 -3.25
N LEU A 448 -14.64 4.41 -2.53
CA LEU A 448 -15.06 3.03 -2.56
C LEU A 448 -16.03 2.74 -1.42
N ARG A 449 -17.29 2.44 -1.76
CA ARG A 449 -18.33 2.08 -0.78
C ARG A 449 -18.02 0.74 -0.10
N GLU A 450 -18.74 0.45 0.98
CA GLU A 450 -18.78 -0.89 1.58
C GLU A 450 -19.03 -1.96 0.51
N ASN A 451 -18.26 -3.06 0.57
CA ASN A 451 -18.27 -4.16 -0.40
C ASN A 451 -17.99 -3.76 -1.86
N GLY A 452 -17.61 -2.50 -2.11
CA GLY A 452 -17.22 -2.01 -3.42
C GLY A 452 -15.88 -2.58 -3.87
N LYS A 453 -15.62 -2.48 -5.17
CA LYS A 453 -14.30 -2.80 -5.74
C LYS A 453 -13.80 -1.71 -6.70
N ILE A 454 -12.49 -1.54 -6.76
CA ILE A 454 -11.81 -0.79 -7.81
C ILE A 454 -10.93 -1.77 -8.61
N MET A 455 -10.77 -1.52 -9.91
CA MET A 455 -9.96 -2.37 -10.77
C MET A 455 -9.08 -1.55 -11.71
N MET A 456 -7.91 -2.10 -12.04
CA MET A 456 -7.01 -1.58 -13.05
C MET A 456 -6.55 -2.74 -13.94
N ARG A 457 -6.57 -2.53 -15.26
CA ARG A 457 -6.17 -3.52 -16.25
C ARG A 457 -5.00 -2.98 -17.06
N GLU A 458 -3.98 -3.80 -17.20
CA GLU A 458 -2.76 -3.53 -17.95
C GLU A 458 -2.61 -4.57 -19.08
N PHE A 459 -1.99 -4.17 -20.20
CA PHE A 459 -1.54 -5.07 -21.25
C PHE A 459 -0.03 -5.02 -21.37
N TRP A 460 0.59 -6.19 -21.37
CA TRP A 460 2.03 -6.36 -21.42
C TRP A 460 2.41 -7.11 -22.70
N THR A 461 3.39 -6.59 -23.44
CA THR A 461 3.93 -7.22 -24.66
C THR A 461 5.45 -7.25 -24.61
N LEU A 462 6.05 -8.28 -25.22
CA LEU A 462 7.49 -8.39 -25.36
C LEU A 462 7.82 -8.77 -26.81
N ARG A 463 8.50 -7.89 -27.54
CA ARG A 463 8.74 -8.03 -28.98
C ARG A 463 10.20 -7.76 -29.31
N VAL A 464 10.71 -8.41 -30.36
CA VAL A 464 11.99 -8.02 -30.97
C VAL A 464 11.66 -6.94 -32.01
N PRO A 465 12.23 -5.73 -31.92
CA PRO A 465 11.99 -4.68 -32.91
C PRO A 465 12.39 -5.15 -34.31
N ASP A 466 11.57 -4.83 -35.33
CA ASP A 466 11.71 -5.31 -36.72
C ASP A 466 13.03 -4.91 -37.43
N GLY A 467 13.90 -4.14 -36.77
CA GLY A 467 15.20 -3.71 -37.29
C GLY A 467 16.30 -4.77 -37.29
N GLU A 468 16.24 -5.80 -36.44
CA GLU A 468 17.30 -6.81 -36.31
C GLU A 468 16.94 -8.19 -36.91
N ALA A 469 15.66 -8.46 -37.13
CA ALA A 469 15.21 -9.67 -37.84
C ALA A 469 15.70 -9.72 -39.31
N LYS A 470 16.13 -8.58 -39.88
CA LYS A 470 16.77 -8.53 -41.20
C LYS A 470 18.26 -8.89 -41.17
N ALA A 471 18.99 -8.61 -40.09
CA ALA A 471 20.41 -8.94 -39.99
C ALA A 471 20.63 -10.45 -39.78
N ALA A 472 19.73 -11.13 -39.08
CA ALA A 472 19.77 -12.59 -38.92
C ALA A 472 19.40 -13.37 -40.20
N LYS A 473 18.76 -12.73 -41.19
CA LYS A 473 18.38 -13.37 -42.46
C LYS A 473 19.34 -13.08 -43.62
N THR A 474 20.30 -12.17 -43.47
CA THR A 474 21.32 -11.89 -44.49
C THR A 474 22.64 -12.64 -44.26
N GLY A 475 22.79 -13.33 -43.12
CA GLY A 475 23.93 -14.20 -42.82
C GLY A 475 23.72 -15.66 -43.23
N ASN A 476 23.17 -15.93 -44.43
CA ASN A 476 23.32 -17.23 -45.08
C ASN A 476 22.88 -17.19 -46.55
N ARG A 477 23.86 -17.07 -47.46
CA ARG A 477 24.06 -17.85 -48.71
C ARG A 477 24.82 -17.04 -49.77
N PRO A 478 25.55 -17.70 -50.68
CA PRO A 478 25.65 -19.16 -50.89
C PRO A 478 26.67 -19.87 -50.00
#